data_AF-A0A7Z7ESI5-F1
#
_entry.id   AF-A0A7Z7ESI5-F1
#
_cell.length_a   1.000
_cell.length_b   1.000
_cell.length_c   1.000
_cell.angle_alpha   90.00
_cell.angle_beta   90.00
_cell.angle_gamma   90.00
#
_symmetry.space_group_name_H-M   'P 1'
#
loop_
_entity.id
_entity.type
_entity.pdbx_description
1 polymer ?
#
loop_
_entity_poly.entity_id
_entity_poly.type
_entity_poly.pdbx_seq_one_letter_code
_entity_poly.pdbx_strand_id
1 'polypeptide(L)'
;MKLLSRAIILSLLISPVSLAAQQTLIEPTDPELYQPSPEIIRLAKTYDRMLGYYAKRNFSSTRSVRVLLSNYPQHVEPILYAAFEREPHLYRHIIRAAIHAEPGFTRDIMTMALNMDMADPAEIVKIAVEAEPSYADDIVSTAGKSHPEQLENIVRVAVQIEPQMADSIMRSASNQQPGKLESIVTATLEAVPAFGNYLATSLMDLIGLADTTNAADTAPSAEQIQQRERAMQVLRGARRAGVGNDQLQIIADNYGIQLSELNSVDPATN
;
A
#
# COMPACT_ATOMS: atom_id res chain seq x y z
N MET A 1 5.48 -52.40 -61.52
CA MET A 1 5.27 -52.15 -60.07
C MET A 1 5.90 -50.80 -59.75
N LYS A 2 5.11 -49.72 -59.67
CA LYS A 2 4.76 -49.00 -58.41
C LYS A 2 6.01 -48.88 -57.51
N LEU A 3 6.56 -47.69 -57.27
CA LEU A 3 5.93 -46.64 -56.46
C LEU A 3 6.46 -45.24 -56.81
N LEU A 4 5.52 -44.29 -56.93
CA LEU A 4 5.75 -42.86 -56.80
C LEU A 4 6.09 -42.51 -55.35
N SER A 5 6.95 -41.52 -55.12
CA SER A 5 6.70 -40.56 -54.03
C SER A 5 7.37 -39.21 -54.28
N ARG A 6 6.54 -38.19 -54.06
CA ARG A 6 6.73 -36.77 -54.31
C ARG A 6 7.60 -36.17 -53.20
N ALA A 7 8.63 -35.42 -53.57
CA ALA A 7 9.29 -34.51 -52.64
C ALA A 7 8.45 -33.23 -52.52
N ILE A 8 7.83 -33.04 -51.36
CA ILE A 8 7.10 -31.83 -50.99
C ILE A 8 8.13 -30.85 -50.40
N ILE A 9 8.24 -29.67 -51.02
CA ILE A 9 9.01 -28.53 -50.49
C ILE A 9 8.17 -27.92 -49.36
N LEU A 10 8.54 -28.19 -48.10
CA LEU A 10 7.93 -27.59 -46.93
C LEU A 10 8.65 -26.27 -46.63
N SER A 11 8.06 -25.17 -47.08
CA SER A 11 8.47 -23.81 -46.74
C SER A 11 8.28 -23.57 -45.24
N LEU A 12 9.38 -23.43 -44.51
CA LEU A 12 9.37 -23.04 -43.10
C LEU A 12 9.04 -21.53 -43.01
N LEU A 13 7.81 -21.21 -42.62
CA LEU A 13 7.41 -19.86 -42.21
C LEU A 13 8.05 -19.56 -40.85
N ILE A 14 9.10 -18.76 -40.84
CA ILE A 14 9.66 -18.18 -39.62
C ILE A 14 8.77 -16.98 -39.27
N SER A 15 7.80 -17.19 -38.38
CA SER A 15 7.09 -16.09 -37.73
C SER A 15 8.06 -15.37 -36.79
N PRO A 16 8.13 -14.03 -36.80
CA PRO A 16 8.92 -13.30 -35.82
C PRO A 16 8.23 -13.48 -34.46
N VAL A 17 8.92 -14.13 -33.53
CA VAL A 17 8.54 -14.12 -32.11
C VAL A 17 8.65 -12.66 -31.67
N SER A 18 7.50 -12.00 -31.51
CA SER A 18 7.43 -10.73 -30.80
C SER A 18 8.00 -10.93 -29.41
N LEU A 19 9.14 -10.32 -29.16
CA LEU A 19 9.74 -10.20 -27.84
C LEU A 19 8.89 -9.18 -27.06
N ALA A 20 7.73 -9.60 -26.57
CA ALA A 20 7.02 -8.87 -25.54
C ALA A 20 7.87 -8.98 -24.27
N ALA A 21 8.32 -7.84 -23.76
CA ALA A 21 8.94 -7.76 -22.45
C ALA A 21 7.96 -8.35 -21.43
N GLN A 22 8.28 -9.55 -20.94
CA GLN A 22 7.61 -10.14 -19.79
C GLN A 22 8.03 -9.28 -18.60
N GLN A 23 7.26 -8.23 -18.32
CA GLN A 23 7.26 -7.63 -17.00
C GLN A 23 6.75 -8.73 -16.07
N THR A 24 7.66 -9.41 -15.37
CA THR A 24 7.28 -10.23 -14.23
C THR A 24 6.68 -9.28 -13.22
N LEU A 25 5.35 -9.21 -13.21
CA LEU A 25 4.60 -8.66 -12.09
C LEU A 25 5.03 -9.48 -10.87
N ILE A 26 5.89 -8.89 -10.06
CA ILE A 26 6.27 -9.45 -8.77
C ILE A 26 4.98 -9.41 -7.94
N GLU A 27 4.44 -10.58 -7.68
CA GLU A 27 3.27 -10.75 -6.82
C GLU A 27 3.67 -10.30 -5.40
N PRO A 28 2.90 -9.43 -4.74
CA PRO A 28 3.22 -8.97 -3.40
C PRO A 28 3.28 -10.17 -2.44
N THR A 29 4.41 -10.30 -1.75
CA THR A 29 4.70 -11.40 -0.83
C THR A 29 3.69 -11.41 0.34
N ASP A 30 3.08 -12.57 0.57
CA ASP A 30 2.17 -12.87 1.68
C ASP A 30 2.89 -12.70 3.04
N PRO A 31 2.33 -12.04 4.07
CA PRO A 31 3.06 -11.66 5.29
C PRO A 31 3.41 -12.78 6.28
N GLU A 32 3.09 -14.05 6.01
CA GLU A 32 3.46 -15.14 6.93
C GLU A 32 4.92 -15.60 6.71
N LEU A 33 5.83 -15.05 7.53
CA LEU A 33 7.28 -15.30 7.58
C LEU A 33 7.97 -15.10 6.23
N TYR A 34 8.43 -13.87 5.98
CA TYR A 34 9.37 -13.60 4.90
C TYR A 34 10.58 -14.54 4.97
N GLN A 35 10.66 -15.46 4.01
CA GLN A 35 11.79 -16.34 3.81
C GLN A 35 12.47 -15.97 2.50
N PRO A 36 13.63 -15.28 2.55
CA PRO A 36 14.35 -14.90 1.34
C PRO A 36 14.73 -16.16 0.56
N SER A 37 14.54 -16.12 -0.76
CA SER A 37 14.93 -17.24 -1.62
C SER A 37 16.43 -17.54 -1.49
N PRO A 38 16.88 -18.78 -1.78
CA PRO A 38 18.30 -19.12 -1.76
C PRO A 38 19.16 -18.21 -2.64
N GLU A 39 18.58 -17.69 -3.73
CA GLU A 39 19.24 -16.73 -4.61
C GLU A 39 19.43 -15.37 -3.94
N ILE A 40 18.40 -14.85 -3.27
CA ILE A 40 18.47 -13.61 -2.48
C ILE A 40 19.56 -13.73 -1.42
N ILE A 41 19.58 -14.84 -0.67
CA ILE A 41 20.62 -15.09 0.35
C ILE A 41 22.03 -15.09 -0.27
N ARG A 42 22.20 -15.69 -1.45
CA ARG A 42 23.49 -15.71 -2.16
C ARG A 42 23.93 -14.31 -2.59
N LEU A 43 23.02 -13.53 -3.17
CA LEU A 43 23.31 -12.14 -3.57
C LEU A 43 23.56 -11.25 -2.35
N ALA A 44 22.76 -11.40 -1.29
CA ALA A 44 22.92 -10.66 -0.05
C ALA A 44 24.31 -10.86 0.57
N LYS A 45 24.85 -12.09 0.58
CA LYS A 45 26.24 -12.36 1.00
C LYS A 45 27.27 -11.60 0.15
N THR A 46 26.98 -11.37 -1.13
CA THR A 46 27.85 -10.59 -2.00
C THR A 46 27.75 -9.10 -1.67
N TYR A 47 26.54 -8.60 -1.44
CA TYR A 47 26.31 -7.22 -1.03
C TYR A 47 26.86 -6.90 0.35
N ASP A 48 26.76 -7.81 1.33
CA ASP A 48 27.39 -7.65 2.65
C ASP A 48 28.90 -7.44 2.53
N ARG A 49 29.58 -8.24 1.68
CA ARG A 49 31.01 -8.03 1.39
C ARG A 49 31.29 -6.66 0.75
N MET A 50 30.44 -6.20 -0.17
CA MET A 50 30.58 -4.87 -0.77
C MET A 50 30.35 -3.76 0.24
N LEU A 51 29.33 -3.87 1.09
CA LEU A 51 29.04 -2.94 2.18
C LEU A 51 30.24 -2.86 3.15
N GLY A 52 30.81 -4.00 3.54
CA GLY A 52 32.03 -4.05 4.35
C GLY A 52 33.26 -3.43 3.66
N TYR A 53 33.39 -3.60 2.35
CA TYR A 53 34.45 -2.97 1.54
C TYR A 53 34.29 -1.44 1.44
N TYR A 54 33.05 -0.95 1.36
CA TYR A 54 32.76 0.48 1.39
C TYR A 54 32.97 1.09 2.78
N ALA A 55 32.59 0.38 3.85
CA ALA A 55 32.85 0.81 5.22
C ALA A 55 34.35 1.00 5.48
N LYS A 56 35.20 0.08 5.00
CA LYS A 56 36.67 0.21 5.05
C LYS A 56 37.23 1.42 4.29
N ARG A 57 36.45 2.03 3.40
CA ARG A 57 36.77 3.29 2.69
C ARG A 57 36.04 4.50 3.25
N ASN A 58 35.55 4.42 4.48
CA ASN A 58 34.85 5.51 5.17
C ASN A 58 33.55 5.93 4.47
N PHE A 59 32.88 5.01 3.76
CA PHE A 59 31.51 5.28 3.30
C PHE A 59 30.55 4.99 4.44
N SER A 60 29.61 5.91 4.69
CA SER A 60 28.48 5.66 5.58
C SER A 60 27.54 4.60 4.98
N SER A 61 26.77 3.90 5.82
CA SER A 61 25.77 2.93 5.37
C SER A 61 24.78 3.54 4.38
N THR A 62 24.32 4.77 4.63
CA THR A 62 23.51 5.58 3.70
C THR A 62 24.16 5.74 2.33
N ARG A 63 25.43 6.13 2.28
CA ARG A 63 26.15 6.33 1.01
C ARG A 63 26.32 5.01 0.27
N SER A 64 26.64 3.94 1.00
CA SER A 64 26.83 2.60 0.46
C SER A 64 25.53 2.06 -0.17
N VAL A 65 24.41 2.12 0.56
CA VAL A 65 23.09 1.69 0.09
C VAL A 65 22.69 2.48 -1.16
N ARG A 66 22.83 3.81 -1.14
CA ARG A 66 22.53 4.65 -2.30
C ARG A 66 23.36 4.26 -3.52
N VAL A 67 24.67 4.08 -3.37
CA VAL A 67 25.55 3.66 -4.47
C VAL A 67 25.13 2.31 -5.03
N LEU A 68 24.84 1.33 -4.18
CA LEU A 68 24.44 0.00 -4.64
C LEU A 68 23.12 0.04 -5.39
N LEU A 69 22.09 0.70 -4.85
CA LEU A 69 20.76 0.76 -5.46
C LEU A 69 20.75 1.57 -6.75
N SER A 70 21.48 2.69 -6.82
CA SER A 70 21.58 3.46 -8.08
C SER A 70 22.28 2.68 -9.20
N ASN A 71 23.10 1.68 -8.90
CA ASN A 71 23.78 0.85 -9.91
C ASN A 71 23.07 -0.50 -10.17
N TYR A 72 22.31 -1.00 -9.20
CA TYR A 72 21.64 -2.30 -9.24
C TYR A 72 20.22 -2.20 -8.67
N PRO A 73 19.32 -1.39 -9.26
CA PRO A 73 17.97 -1.17 -8.73
C PRO A 73 17.15 -2.47 -8.71
N GLN A 74 17.38 -3.39 -9.65
CA GLN A 74 16.72 -4.70 -9.66
C GLN A 74 17.15 -5.62 -8.50
N HIS A 75 18.16 -5.24 -7.71
CA HIS A 75 18.66 -6.00 -6.56
C HIS A 75 18.28 -5.34 -5.23
N VAL A 76 17.20 -4.55 -5.18
CA VAL A 76 16.68 -3.90 -3.96
C VAL A 76 16.62 -4.86 -2.78
N GLU A 77 15.96 -5.99 -2.94
CA GLU A 77 15.76 -6.98 -1.89
C GLU A 77 17.08 -7.53 -1.30
N PRO A 78 18.01 -8.13 -2.07
CA PRO A 78 19.26 -8.63 -1.51
C PRO A 78 20.20 -7.52 -0.99
N ILE A 79 20.12 -6.29 -1.52
CA ILE A 79 20.90 -5.15 -1.00
C ILE A 79 20.37 -4.73 0.37
N LEU A 80 19.05 -4.59 0.51
CA LEU A 80 18.41 -4.19 1.76
C LEU A 80 18.53 -5.28 2.82
N TYR A 81 18.33 -6.55 2.45
CA TYR A 81 18.54 -7.67 3.35
C TYR A 81 19.95 -7.62 3.96
N ALA A 82 20.98 -7.46 3.13
CA ALA A 82 22.35 -7.35 3.61
C ALA A 82 22.58 -6.10 4.47
N ALA A 83 21.97 -4.97 4.13
CA ALA A 83 22.12 -3.73 4.89
C ALA A 83 21.45 -3.79 6.27
N PHE A 84 20.24 -4.34 6.34
CA PHE A 84 19.47 -4.50 7.58
C PHE A 84 20.12 -5.53 8.51
N GLU A 85 20.57 -6.68 7.99
CA GLU A 85 21.30 -7.67 8.79
C GLU A 85 22.59 -7.08 9.38
N ARG A 86 23.30 -6.26 8.60
CA ARG A 86 24.60 -5.71 9.00
C ARG A 86 24.47 -4.57 10.00
N GLU A 87 23.50 -3.68 9.84
CA GLU A 87 23.35 -2.45 10.63
C GLU A 87 21.85 -2.18 10.96
N PRO A 88 21.17 -3.07 11.70
CA PRO A 88 19.71 -2.98 11.89
C PRO A 88 19.28 -1.69 12.61
N HIS A 89 20.11 -1.20 13.54
CA HIS A 89 19.89 0.06 14.24
C HIS A 89 19.91 1.30 13.34
N LEU A 90 20.39 1.18 12.09
CA LEU A 90 20.38 2.26 11.10
C LEU A 90 19.21 2.15 10.10
N TYR A 91 18.19 1.32 10.37
CA TYR A 91 17.05 1.10 9.47
C TYR A 91 16.47 2.40 8.89
N ARG A 92 16.25 3.44 9.73
CA ARG A 92 15.74 4.75 9.27
C ARG A 92 16.57 5.35 8.15
N HIS A 93 17.90 5.33 8.31
CA HIS A 93 18.83 5.90 7.35
C HIS A 93 18.95 5.02 6.10
N ILE A 94 18.82 3.70 6.25
CA ILE A 94 18.86 2.73 5.15
C ILE A 94 17.61 2.88 4.28
N ILE A 95 16.42 2.85 4.87
CA ILE A 95 15.13 3.02 4.18
C ILE A 95 15.10 4.34 3.42
N ARG A 96 15.43 5.46 4.09
CA ARG A 96 15.47 6.78 3.45
C ARG A 96 16.49 6.85 2.32
N ALA A 97 17.68 6.28 2.52
CA ALA A 97 18.69 6.23 1.47
C ALA A 97 18.23 5.43 0.25
N ALA A 98 17.52 4.33 0.49
CA ALA A 98 17.02 3.47 -0.56
C ALA A 98 15.93 4.15 -1.38
N ILE A 99 14.93 4.74 -0.72
CA ILE A 99 13.84 5.46 -1.39
C ILE A 99 14.38 6.62 -2.20
N HIS A 100 15.29 7.43 -1.65
CA HIS A 100 15.91 8.52 -2.41
C HIS A 100 16.80 8.04 -3.57
N ALA A 101 17.41 6.86 -3.46
CA ALA A 101 18.21 6.30 -4.55
C ALA A 101 17.34 5.86 -5.71
N GLU A 102 16.17 5.29 -5.40
CA GLU A 102 15.27 4.70 -6.36
C GLU A 102 13.80 4.74 -5.85
N PRO A 103 13.08 5.86 -6.05
CA PRO A 103 11.71 6.02 -5.55
C PRO A 103 10.71 5.01 -6.13
N GLY A 104 10.96 4.51 -7.35
CA GLY A 104 10.10 3.53 -8.01
C GLY A 104 9.99 2.19 -7.27
N PHE A 105 10.92 1.91 -6.36
CA PHE A 105 10.94 0.70 -5.54
C PHE A 105 10.48 0.93 -4.10
N THR A 106 9.82 2.05 -3.80
CA THR A 106 9.35 2.37 -2.43
C THR A 106 8.52 1.25 -1.82
N ARG A 107 7.62 0.62 -2.60
CA ARG A 107 6.83 -0.53 -2.14
C ARG A 107 7.72 -1.68 -1.69
N ASP A 108 8.68 -2.10 -2.51
CA ASP A 108 9.57 -3.23 -2.20
C ASP A 108 10.48 -2.91 -1.00
N ILE A 109 10.98 -1.68 -0.92
CA ILE A 109 11.80 -1.20 0.20
C ILE A 109 11.03 -1.30 1.52
N MET A 110 9.76 -0.88 1.53
CA MET A 110 8.93 -0.97 2.72
C MET A 110 8.55 -2.40 3.05
N THR A 111 8.14 -3.19 2.05
CA THR A 111 7.82 -4.61 2.24
C THR A 111 8.98 -5.32 2.91
N MET A 112 10.22 -5.06 2.47
CA MET A 112 11.43 -5.57 3.12
C MET A 112 11.56 -5.13 4.59
N ALA A 113 11.36 -3.84 4.87
CA ALA A 113 11.48 -3.32 6.24
C ALA A 113 10.40 -3.89 7.18
N LEU A 114 9.16 -4.04 6.70
CA LEU A 114 8.04 -4.63 7.43
C LEU A 114 8.29 -6.12 7.69
N ASN A 115 8.65 -6.85 6.64
CA ASN A 115 8.89 -8.29 6.70
C ASN A 115 10.08 -8.70 7.57
N MET A 116 11.07 -7.83 7.70
CA MET A 116 12.22 -8.05 8.58
C MET A 116 12.02 -7.45 9.97
N ASP A 117 10.81 -6.98 10.31
CA ASP A 117 10.48 -6.39 11.61
C ASP A 117 11.43 -5.27 12.04
N MET A 118 11.84 -4.41 11.10
CA MET A 118 12.84 -3.37 11.37
C MET A 118 12.34 -2.28 12.32
N ALA A 119 11.02 -2.03 12.33
CA ALA A 119 10.35 -1.08 13.21
C ALA A 119 8.83 -1.30 13.17
N ASP A 120 8.10 -0.55 13.99
CA ASP A 120 6.65 -0.49 13.93
C ASP A 120 6.16 -0.06 12.52
N PRO A 121 5.13 -0.70 11.95
CA PRO A 121 4.58 -0.36 10.64
C PRO A 121 4.28 1.13 10.44
N ALA A 122 3.73 1.82 11.45
CA ALA A 122 3.46 3.25 11.33
C ALA A 122 4.75 4.08 11.28
N GLU A 123 5.82 3.63 11.95
CA GLU A 123 7.14 4.24 11.83
C GLU A 123 7.78 4.03 10.45
N ILE A 124 7.66 2.83 9.88
CA ILE A 124 8.14 2.55 8.51
C ILE A 124 7.40 3.44 7.51
N VAL A 125 6.08 3.54 7.64
CA VAL A 125 5.24 4.43 6.83
C VAL A 125 5.67 5.88 6.99
N LYS A 126 5.92 6.35 8.22
CA LYS A 126 6.44 7.71 8.45
C LYS A 126 7.70 7.98 7.65
N ILE A 127 8.67 7.07 7.72
CA ILE A 127 9.96 7.24 7.04
C ILE A 127 9.76 7.27 5.52
N ALA A 128 8.89 6.41 5.00
CA ALA A 128 8.63 6.31 3.57
C ALA A 128 7.87 7.52 3.03
N VAL A 129 6.80 7.97 3.70
CA VAL A 129 6.03 9.15 3.30
C VAL A 129 6.87 10.41 3.39
N GLU A 130 7.70 10.57 4.44
CA GLU A 130 8.66 11.68 4.51
C GLU A 130 9.70 11.66 3.37
N ALA A 131 10.08 10.47 2.90
CA ALA A 131 11.09 10.32 1.86
C ALA A 131 10.54 10.46 0.44
N GLU A 132 9.31 10.00 0.22
CA GLU A 132 8.60 10.04 -1.06
C GLU A 132 7.09 10.30 -0.82
N PRO A 133 6.70 11.58 -0.65
CA PRO A 133 5.32 11.98 -0.42
C PRO A 133 4.35 11.53 -1.51
N SER A 134 4.77 11.59 -2.79
CA SER A 134 3.88 11.39 -3.94
C SER A 134 3.25 10.00 -3.99
N TYR A 135 3.79 9.05 -3.22
CA TYR A 135 3.34 7.66 -3.12
C TYR A 135 2.66 7.35 -1.78
N ALA A 136 2.22 8.36 -1.01
CA ALA A 136 1.69 8.16 0.33
C ALA A 136 0.48 7.20 0.39
N ASP A 137 -0.38 7.20 -0.63
CA ASP A 137 -1.55 6.31 -0.72
C ASP A 137 -1.17 4.85 -1.03
N ASP A 138 -0.21 4.64 -1.92
CA ASP A 138 0.40 3.34 -2.21
C ASP A 138 1.16 2.79 -0.99
N ILE A 139 1.87 3.67 -0.28
CA ILE A 139 2.59 3.35 0.95
C ILE A 139 1.60 2.85 2.02
N VAL A 140 0.54 3.61 2.28
CA VAL A 140 -0.50 3.23 3.24
C VAL A 140 -1.20 1.95 2.83
N SER A 141 -1.52 1.78 1.54
CA SER A 141 -2.13 0.55 1.03
C SER A 141 -1.26 -0.68 1.32
N THR A 142 0.04 -0.56 1.05
CA THR A 142 1.00 -1.65 1.24
C THR A 142 1.12 -2.02 2.72
N ALA A 143 1.33 -1.04 3.60
CA ALA A 143 1.47 -1.30 5.02
C ALA A 143 0.16 -1.81 5.64
N GLY A 144 -0.99 -1.26 5.24
CA GLY A 144 -2.32 -1.67 5.71
C GLY A 144 -2.77 -3.04 5.23
N LYS A 145 -2.23 -3.53 4.10
CA LYS A 145 -2.37 -4.93 3.67
C LYS A 145 -1.67 -5.88 4.62
N SER A 146 -0.40 -5.59 4.92
CA SER A 146 0.44 -6.47 5.73
C SER A 146 0.08 -6.41 7.22
N HIS A 147 -0.36 -5.25 7.71
CA HIS A 147 -0.65 -4.99 9.13
C HIS A 147 -2.03 -4.34 9.30
N PRO A 148 -3.13 -5.06 8.97
CA PRO A 148 -4.47 -4.50 9.02
C PRO A 148 -4.86 -4.03 10.43
N GLU A 149 -4.36 -4.66 11.49
CA GLU A 149 -4.55 -4.27 12.89
C GLU A 149 -3.98 -2.89 13.22
N GLN A 150 -2.96 -2.42 12.49
CA GLN A 150 -2.34 -1.11 12.69
C GLN A 150 -2.86 -0.02 11.75
N LEU A 151 -3.83 -0.35 10.89
CA LEU A 151 -4.29 0.54 9.81
C LEU A 151 -4.66 1.95 10.30
N GLU A 152 -5.32 2.07 11.45
CA GLU A 152 -5.71 3.37 12.01
C GLU A 152 -4.50 4.27 12.28
N ASN A 153 -3.44 3.71 12.87
CA ASN A 153 -2.21 4.46 13.16
C ASN A 153 -1.41 4.77 11.90
N ILE A 154 -1.35 3.81 10.96
CA ILE A 154 -0.72 4.00 9.65
C ILE A 154 -1.35 5.18 8.91
N VAL A 155 -2.69 5.21 8.81
CA VAL A 155 -3.44 6.29 8.15
C VAL A 155 -3.20 7.61 8.87
N ARG A 156 -3.35 7.64 10.20
CA ARG A 156 -3.14 8.85 11.00
C ARG A 156 -1.77 9.48 10.76
N VAL A 157 -0.71 8.66 10.79
CA VAL A 157 0.67 9.13 10.61
C VAL A 157 0.90 9.64 9.19
N ALA A 158 0.47 8.90 8.17
CA ALA A 158 0.63 9.32 6.78
C ALA A 158 -0.09 10.64 6.50
N VAL A 159 -1.32 10.78 6.99
CA VAL A 159 -2.14 11.98 6.82
C VAL A 159 -1.58 13.18 7.59
N GLN A 160 -0.97 12.97 8.76
CA GLN A 160 -0.28 14.05 9.50
C GLN A 160 0.93 14.59 8.74
N ILE A 161 1.65 13.74 8.01
CA ILE A 161 2.84 14.13 7.23
C ILE A 161 2.41 14.78 5.92
N GLU A 162 1.44 14.17 5.22
CA GLU A 162 0.92 14.65 3.94
C GLU A 162 -0.60 14.94 3.98
N PRO A 163 -1.03 16.02 4.64
CA PRO A 163 -2.45 16.38 4.73
C PRO A 163 -3.12 16.60 3.37
N GLN A 164 -2.35 17.04 2.36
CA GLN A 164 -2.87 17.26 1.01
C GLN A 164 -3.26 15.95 0.31
N MET A 165 -2.71 14.82 0.77
CA MET A 165 -3.04 13.48 0.28
C MET A 165 -4.05 12.75 1.17
N ALA A 166 -4.64 13.43 2.17
CA ALA A 166 -5.59 12.81 3.10
C ALA A 166 -6.73 12.06 2.38
N ASP A 167 -7.23 12.66 1.31
CA ASP A 167 -8.32 12.13 0.50
C ASP A 167 -7.91 10.85 -0.28
N SER A 168 -6.73 10.85 -0.93
CA SER A 168 -6.23 9.65 -1.63
C SER A 168 -5.82 8.55 -0.66
N ILE A 169 -5.18 8.90 0.46
CA ILE A 169 -4.81 7.97 1.54
C ILE A 169 -6.06 7.29 2.11
N MET A 170 -7.06 8.08 2.48
CA MET A 170 -8.33 7.57 3.02
C MET A 170 -9.02 6.63 2.04
N ARG A 171 -9.13 7.01 0.75
CA ARG A 171 -9.71 6.15 -0.29
C ARG A 171 -8.93 4.85 -0.48
N SER A 172 -7.60 4.94 -0.60
CA SER A 172 -6.73 3.77 -0.79
C SER A 172 -6.83 2.79 0.38
N ALA A 173 -6.77 3.29 1.62
CA ALA A 173 -6.96 2.50 2.83
C ALA A 173 -8.35 1.85 2.88
N SER A 174 -9.38 2.59 2.49
CA SER A 174 -10.77 2.14 2.54
C SER A 174 -11.08 1.08 1.49
N ASN A 175 -10.54 1.23 0.28
CA ASN A 175 -10.61 0.20 -0.76
C ASN A 175 -9.96 -1.10 -0.32
N GLN A 176 -8.87 -0.96 0.42
CA GLN A 176 -8.11 -2.11 0.85
C GLN A 176 -8.74 -2.84 2.04
N GLN A 177 -9.39 -2.10 2.94
CA GLN A 177 -10.03 -2.63 4.14
C GLN A 177 -11.44 -2.03 4.31
N PRO A 178 -12.42 -2.43 3.47
CA PRO A 178 -13.78 -1.87 3.52
C PRO A 178 -14.48 -2.07 4.87
N GLY A 179 -14.09 -3.08 5.65
CA GLY A 179 -14.62 -3.32 7.00
C GLY A 179 -14.08 -2.36 8.08
N LYS A 180 -13.15 -1.45 7.73
CA LYS A 180 -12.51 -0.51 8.67
C LYS A 180 -12.81 0.96 8.36
N LEU A 181 -13.86 1.26 7.58
CA LEU A 181 -14.22 2.63 7.19
C LEU A 181 -14.33 3.57 8.38
N GLU A 182 -14.99 3.16 9.47
CA GLU A 182 -15.14 4.00 10.67
C GLU A 182 -13.77 4.41 11.24
N SER A 183 -12.85 3.46 11.43
CA SER A 183 -11.50 3.72 11.95
C SER A 183 -10.68 4.60 11.00
N ILE A 184 -10.73 4.34 9.69
CA ILE A 184 -9.98 5.10 8.68
C ILE A 184 -10.47 6.55 8.65
N VAL A 185 -11.79 6.76 8.61
CA VAL A 185 -12.39 8.09 8.62
C VAL A 185 -12.05 8.82 9.93
N THR A 186 -12.15 8.14 11.07
CA THR A 186 -11.77 8.72 12.37
C THR A 186 -10.31 9.18 12.36
N ALA A 187 -9.38 8.30 12.00
CA ALA A 187 -7.95 8.61 11.95
C ALA A 187 -7.61 9.77 11.01
N THR A 188 -8.22 9.79 9.83
CA THR A 188 -7.98 10.83 8.81
C THR A 188 -8.43 12.20 9.33
N LEU A 189 -9.63 12.26 9.91
CA LEU A 189 -10.22 13.52 10.38
C LEU A 189 -9.56 14.05 11.65
N GLU A 190 -9.17 13.17 12.57
CA GLU A 190 -8.38 13.54 13.74
C GLU A 190 -6.99 14.08 13.36
N ALA A 191 -6.40 13.53 12.28
CA ALA A 191 -5.12 14.00 11.76
C ALA A 191 -5.22 15.36 11.03
N VAL A 192 -6.39 15.71 10.47
CA VAL A 192 -6.58 16.99 9.77
C VAL A 192 -7.88 17.73 10.14
N PRO A 193 -7.98 18.30 11.35
CA PRO A 193 -9.20 18.95 11.83
C PRO A 193 -9.66 20.18 11.01
N ALA A 194 -8.78 20.78 10.20
CA ALA A 194 -9.00 22.08 9.56
C ALA A 194 -9.71 22.04 8.19
N PHE A 195 -10.03 20.86 7.62
CA PHE A 195 -10.55 20.74 6.24
C PHE A 195 -12.08 20.52 6.14
N GLY A 196 -12.85 21.02 7.12
CA GLY A 196 -14.27 20.67 7.32
C GLY A 196 -15.22 20.82 6.12
N ASN A 197 -14.91 21.65 5.12
CA ASN A 197 -15.77 21.82 3.94
C ASN A 197 -15.37 20.92 2.75
N TYR A 198 -14.10 20.53 2.63
CA TYR A 198 -13.65 19.62 1.55
C TYR A 198 -13.96 18.16 1.87
N LEU A 199 -14.02 17.84 3.17
CA LEU A 199 -14.25 16.48 3.63
C LEU A 199 -15.66 15.98 3.30
N ALA A 200 -16.67 16.85 3.24
CA ALA A 200 -18.03 16.40 2.92
C ALA A 200 -18.11 15.68 1.57
N THR A 201 -17.45 16.21 0.53
CA THR A 201 -17.38 15.56 -0.79
C THR A 201 -16.58 14.26 -0.72
N SER A 202 -15.42 14.26 -0.05
CA SER A 202 -14.62 13.04 0.14
C SER A 202 -15.38 11.93 0.89
N LEU A 203 -16.18 12.29 1.90
CA LEU A 203 -17.01 11.34 2.65
C LEU A 203 -18.15 10.80 1.78
N MET A 204 -18.80 11.65 0.98
CA MET A 204 -19.83 11.21 0.02
C MET A 204 -19.24 10.28 -1.05
N ASP A 205 -18.10 10.65 -1.62
CA ASP A 205 -17.37 9.83 -2.59
C ASP A 205 -17.03 8.47 -1.98
N LEU A 206 -16.53 8.46 -0.74
CA LEU A 206 -16.17 7.25 -0.01
C LEU A 206 -17.36 6.30 0.19
N ILE A 207 -18.56 6.83 0.45
CA ILE A 207 -19.79 6.01 0.58
C ILE A 207 -20.14 5.34 -0.77
N GLY A 208 -19.89 6.05 -1.87
CA GLY A 208 -20.10 5.58 -3.24
C GLY A 208 -19.02 4.64 -3.81
N LEU A 209 -17.88 4.45 -3.13
CA LEU A 209 -16.69 3.81 -3.72
C LEU A 209 -16.79 2.29 -3.97
N ALA A 210 -17.75 1.58 -3.38
CA ALA A 210 -17.74 0.11 -3.37
C ALA A 210 -18.38 -0.59 -4.59
N ASP A 211 -18.70 0.12 -5.68
CA ASP A 211 -19.40 -0.47 -6.84
C ASP A 211 -18.45 -0.96 -7.96
N THR A 212 -17.23 -1.42 -7.67
CA THR A 212 -16.29 -1.86 -8.72
C THR A 212 -16.10 -3.37 -8.90
N THR A 213 -16.82 -4.24 -8.17
CA THR A 213 -16.75 -5.69 -8.43
C THR A 213 -18.12 -6.35 -8.48
N ASN A 214 -18.52 -6.72 -9.71
CA ASN A 214 -19.56 -7.69 -10.08
C ASN A 214 -21.02 -7.33 -9.72
N ALA A 215 -21.57 -6.36 -10.46
CA ALA A 215 -23.02 -6.22 -10.62
C ALA A 215 -23.50 -7.14 -11.76
N ALA A 216 -23.86 -8.38 -11.44
CA ALA A 216 -24.74 -9.19 -12.25
C ALA A 216 -25.94 -9.62 -11.39
N ASP A 217 -27.10 -9.09 -11.78
CA ASP A 217 -28.46 -9.51 -11.44
C ASP A 217 -28.87 -9.55 -9.95
N THR A 218 -29.68 -8.57 -9.50
CA THR A 218 -31.13 -8.70 -9.17
C THR A 218 -31.58 -7.68 -8.08
N ALA A 219 -32.67 -6.94 -8.34
CA ALA A 219 -33.57 -6.22 -7.41
C ALA A 219 -33.02 -5.04 -6.54
N PRO A 220 -33.85 -4.00 -6.25
CA PRO A 220 -33.50 -2.97 -5.29
C PRO A 220 -33.60 -3.54 -3.87
N SER A 221 -32.48 -3.97 -3.27
CA SER A 221 -32.38 -4.14 -1.82
C SER A 221 -30.96 -4.41 -1.32
N ALA A 222 -30.14 -5.19 -2.02
CA ALA A 222 -28.79 -5.53 -1.52
C ALA A 222 -27.80 -4.34 -1.59
N GLU A 223 -27.76 -3.64 -2.73
CA GLU A 223 -26.86 -2.50 -2.95
C GLU A 223 -27.19 -1.33 -2.00
N GLN A 224 -28.47 -1.03 -1.82
CA GLN A 224 -28.95 0.03 -0.93
C GLN A 224 -28.63 -0.25 0.54
N ILE A 225 -28.76 -1.51 0.98
CA ILE A 225 -28.38 -1.93 2.34
C ILE A 225 -26.87 -1.73 2.54
N GLN A 226 -26.04 -2.15 1.58
CA GLN A 226 -24.59 -1.98 1.67
C GLN A 226 -24.17 -0.50 1.65
N GLN A 227 -24.79 0.32 0.80
CA GLN A 227 -24.54 1.76 0.76
C GLN A 227 -24.93 2.45 2.07
N ARG A 228 -26.06 2.05 2.68
CA ARG A 228 -26.50 2.56 3.98
C ARG A 228 -25.55 2.15 5.10
N GLU A 229 -25.10 0.89 5.11
CA GLU A 229 -24.10 0.38 6.07
C GLU A 229 -22.79 1.16 5.99
N ARG A 230 -22.28 1.38 4.77
CA ARG A 230 -21.10 2.23 4.53
C ARG A 230 -21.30 3.66 5.01
N ALA A 231 -22.44 4.27 4.69
CA ALA A 231 -22.80 5.59 5.17
C ALA A 231 -22.81 5.65 6.70
N MET A 232 -23.34 4.62 7.37
CA MET A 232 -23.33 4.53 8.82
C MET A 232 -21.91 4.49 9.39
N GLN A 233 -21.01 3.66 8.85
CA GLN A 233 -19.62 3.58 9.29
C GLN A 233 -18.87 4.90 9.08
N VAL A 234 -19.04 5.53 7.92
CA VAL A 234 -18.42 6.82 7.60
C VAL A 234 -18.92 7.93 8.54
N LEU A 235 -20.24 8.02 8.75
CA LEU A 235 -20.83 9.02 9.65
C LEU A 235 -20.44 8.79 11.11
N ARG A 236 -20.36 7.53 11.58
CA ARG A 236 -19.87 7.19 12.93
C ARG A 236 -18.41 7.65 13.10
N GLY A 237 -17.56 7.39 12.11
CA GLY A 237 -16.15 7.78 12.15
C GLY A 237 -15.99 9.30 12.18
N ALA A 238 -16.75 10.01 11.32
CA ALA A 238 -16.75 11.46 11.29
C ALA A 238 -17.19 12.08 12.62
N ARG A 239 -18.24 11.54 13.22
CA ARG A 239 -18.69 12.00 14.53
C ARG A 239 -17.68 11.72 15.65
N ARG A 240 -17.02 10.55 15.64
CA ARG A 240 -15.96 10.23 16.62
C ARG A 240 -14.79 11.20 16.54
N ALA A 241 -14.44 11.63 15.33
CA ALA A 241 -13.44 12.67 15.11
C ALA A 241 -13.92 14.10 15.47
N GLY A 242 -15.16 14.27 15.94
CA GLY A 242 -15.68 15.56 16.41
C GLY A 242 -16.35 16.42 15.34
N VAL A 243 -16.74 15.84 14.19
CA VAL A 243 -17.52 16.58 13.17
C VAL A 243 -18.88 16.98 13.74
N GLY A 244 -19.28 18.24 13.51
CA GLY A 244 -20.50 18.81 14.07
C GLY A 244 -21.78 18.19 13.50
N ASN A 245 -22.82 18.09 14.34
CA ASN A 245 -24.10 17.47 13.99
C ASN A 245 -24.74 18.07 12.73
N ASP A 246 -24.64 19.39 12.53
CA ASP A 246 -25.21 20.07 11.36
C ASP A 246 -24.57 19.57 10.05
N GLN A 247 -23.26 19.33 10.05
CA GLN A 247 -22.53 18.81 8.89
C GLN A 247 -22.83 17.33 8.65
N LEU A 248 -22.94 16.54 9.73
CA LEU A 248 -23.31 15.13 9.65
C LEU A 248 -24.74 14.97 9.11
N GLN A 249 -25.67 15.85 9.50
CA GLN A 249 -27.06 15.80 9.05
C GLN A 249 -27.17 15.96 7.53
N ILE A 250 -26.39 16.88 6.92
CA ILE A 250 -26.37 17.09 5.46
C ILE A 250 -26.04 15.79 4.72
N ILE A 251 -25.08 15.02 5.24
CA ILE A 251 -24.68 13.74 4.63
C ILE A 251 -25.72 12.67 4.95
N ALA A 252 -26.19 12.60 6.20
CA ALA A 252 -27.12 11.57 6.68
C ALA A 252 -28.49 11.62 5.98
N ASP A 253 -29.00 12.82 5.68
CA ASP A 253 -30.26 13.02 4.96
C ASP A 253 -30.25 12.37 3.57
N ASN A 254 -29.11 12.41 2.87
CA ASN A 254 -28.95 11.81 1.54
C ASN A 254 -29.07 10.27 1.55
N TYR A 255 -28.83 9.63 2.71
CA TYR A 255 -28.90 8.18 2.87
C TYR A 255 -30.05 7.73 3.79
N GLY A 256 -30.93 8.67 4.19
CA GLY A 256 -32.07 8.41 5.06
C GLY A 256 -31.69 7.92 6.46
N ILE A 257 -30.53 8.34 6.98
CA ILE A 257 -30.00 7.94 8.30
C ILE A 257 -30.38 9.02 9.32
N GLN A 258 -30.99 8.63 10.44
CA GLN A 258 -31.22 9.56 11.55
C GLN A 258 -29.97 9.67 12.42
N LEU A 259 -29.65 10.87 12.91
CA LEU A 259 -28.47 11.09 13.76
C LEU A 259 -28.52 10.28 15.08
N SER A 260 -29.72 9.92 15.55
CA SER A 260 -29.93 9.04 16.70
C SER A 260 -29.43 7.61 16.45
N GLU A 261 -29.49 7.10 15.21
CA GLU A 261 -29.01 5.76 14.82
C GLU A 261 -27.50 5.64 14.93
N LEU A 262 -26.78 6.76 14.85
CA LEU A 262 -25.33 6.75 15.04
C LEU A 262 -24.97 6.34 16.48
N ASN A 263 -25.83 6.55 17.49
CA ASN A 263 -25.58 6.19 18.89
C ASN A 263 -25.86 4.72 19.24
N SER A 264 -26.62 4.00 18.41
CA SER A 264 -26.85 2.57 18.66
C SER A 264 -25.59 1.79 18.31
N VAL A 265 -25.00 1.16 19.33
CA VAL A 265 -24.00 0.10 19.17
C VAL A 265 -24.65 -1.02 18.37
N ASP A 266 -23.98 -1.51 17.33
CA ASP A 266 -24.46 -2.63 16.54
C ASP A 266 -24.74 -3.84 17.44
N PRO A 267 -25.96 -4.42 17.43
CA PRO A 267 -26.26 -5.63 18.17
C PRO A 267 -25.54 -6.89 17.63
N ALA A 268 -24.68 -6.75 16.62
CA ALA A 268 -23.99 -7.87 15.95
C ALA A 268 -22.59 -8.20 16.50
N THR A 269 -22.19 -7.64 17.64
CA THR A 269 -20.91 -7.99 18.31
C THR A 269 -21.16 -8.59 19.70
N ASN A 270 -21.54 -9.87 19.71
CA ASN A 270 -21.38 -10.80 20.84
C ASN A 270 -20.98 -12.17 20.27
#